data_AF-A0A0F8CMB1-F1
#
_entry.id   AF-A0A0F8CMB1-F1
#
_cell.length_a   1.000
_cell.length_b   1.000
_cell.length_c   1.000
_cell.angle_alpha   90.00
_cell.angle_beta   90.00
_cell.angle_gamma   90.00
#
_symmetry.space_group_name_H-M   'P 1'
#
loop_
_entity.id
_entity.type
_entity.pdbx_description
1 polymer ?
#
loop_
_entity_poly.entity_id
_entity_poly.type
_entity_poly.pdbx_seq_one_letter_code
_entity_poly.pdbx_strand_id
1 'polypeptide(L)'
;MAKIIVYTTERCPKCNKLKKFLEANSVPFEVADMSTPEALTELRFNGVFTVTAPVLQINSEFLTYTEIFRGEEVNPEKLRGIL
;
A
#
# COMPACT_ATOMS: atom_id res chain seq x y z
N MET A 1 -7.61 0.59 -16.31
CA MET A 1 -7.84 0.23 -14.89
C MET A 1 -6.51 0.38 -14.19
N ALA A 2 -6.47 1.09 -13.07
CA ALA A 2 -5.25 1.25 -12.30
C ALA A 2 -4.88 -0.06 -11.60
N LYS A 3 -3.61 -0.49 -11.70
CA LYS A 3 -3.13 -1.67 -10.95
C LYS A 3 -2.83 -1.25 -9.52
N ILE A 4 -3.50 -1.86 -8.54
CA ILE A 4 -3.33 -1.48 -7.13
C ILE A 4 -2.80 -2.68 -6.37
N ILE A 5 -1.65 -2.50 -5.71
CA ILE A 5 -1.00 -3.56 -4.92
C ILE A 5 -0.77 -3.05 -3.51
N VAL A 6 -1.28 -3.78 -2.52
CA VAL A 6 -1.03 -3.53 -1.10
C VAL A 6 0.08 -4.45 -0.63
N TYR A 7 1.24 -3.85 -0.41
CA TYR A 7 2.37 -4.49 0.21
C TYR A 7 2.15 -4.53 1.72
N THR A 8 2.03 -5.74 2.26
CA THR A 8 1.71 -6.03 3.67
C THR A 8 2.76 -6.97 4.26
N THR A 9 2.70 -7.20 5.56
CA THR A 9 3.40 -8.28 6.25
C THR A 9 2.42 -9.13 7.04
N GLU A 10 2.87 -10.30 7.51
CA GLU A 10 2.07 -11.29 8.24
C GLU A 10 1.33 -10.73 9.47
N ARG A 11 1.95 -9.77 10.19
CA ARG A 11 1.32 -9.10 11.35
C ARG A 11 1.37 -7.58 11.21
N CYS A 12 0.38 -7.02 10.53
CA CYS A 12 0.28 -5.58 10.31
C CYS A 12 -1.16 -5.06 10.50
N PRO A 13 -1.51 -4.51 11.69
CA PRO A 13 -2.85 -3.98 11.95
C PRO A 13 -3.19 -2.79 11.04
N LYS A 14 -2.21 -1.96 10.70
CA LYS A 14 -2.38 -0.83 9.77
C LYS A 14 -2.70 -1.30 8.35
N CYS A 15 -2.06 -2.37 7.89
CA CYS A 15 -2.32 -2.96 6.58
C CYS A 15 -3.77 -3.44 6.48
N ASN A 16 -4.32 -4.03 7.55
CA ASN A 16 -5.74 -4.41 7.60
C ASN A 16 -6.67 -3.20 7.52
N LYS A 17 -6.33 -2.06 8.15
CA LYS A 17 -7.11 -0.81 8.00
C LYS A 17 -7.12 -0.33 6.55
N LEU A 18 -5.97 -0.34 5.87
CA LEU A 18 -5.87 0.08 4.47
C LEU A 18 -6.66 -0.83 3.53
N LYS A 19 -6.55 -2.15 3.68
CA LYS A 19 -7.31 -3.13 2.89
C LYS A 19 -8.82 -2.89 3.04
N LYS A 20 -9.30 -2.77 4.29
CA LYS A 20 -10.71 -2.47 4.56
C LYS A 20 -11.18 -1.16 3.91
N PHE A 21 -10.32 -0.14 3.89
CA PHE A 21 -10.63 1.12 3.21
C PHE A 21 -10.81 0.91 1.70
N LEU A 22 -9.91 0.17 1.04
CA LEU A 22 -10.01 -0.13 -0.39
C LEU A 22 -11.26 -0.98 -0.70
N GLU A 23 -11.53 -2.01 0.11
CA GLU A 23 -12.72 -2.85 0.00
C GLU A 23 -14.01 -2.04 0.17
N ALA A 24 -14.07 -1.15 1.17
CA ALA A 24 -15.22 -0.28 1.40
C ALA A 24 -15.49 0.68 0.24
N ASN A 25 -14.46 1.05 -0.53
CA ASN A 25 -14.58 1.86 -1.74
C ASN A 25 -14.76 1.01 -3.01
N SER A 26 -14.95 -0.31 -2.89
CA SER A 26 -15.08 -1.25 -4.02
C SER A 26 -13.93 -1.17 -5.02
N VAL A 27 -12.72 -0.90 -4.51
CA VAL A 27 -11.50 -0.82 -5.31
C VAL A 27 -10.85 -2.20 -5.38
N PRO A 28 -10.65 -2.80 -6.55
CA PRO A 28 -9.91 -4.05 -6.68
C PRO A 28 -8.42 -3.81 -6.41
N PHE A 29 -7.82 -4.60 -5.52
CA PHE A 29 -6.39 -4.56 -5.22
C PHE A 29 -5.82 -5.96 -5.03
N GLU A 30 -4.53 -6.09 -5.31
CA GLU A 30 -3.73 -7.28 -5.03
C GLU A 30 -2.99 -7.10 -3.71
N VAL A 31 -2.55 -8.21 -3.12
CA VAL A 31 -1.79 -8.21 -1.87
C VAL A 31 -0.45 -8.88 -2.11
N ALA A 32 0.64 -8.17 -1.79
CA ALA A 32 1.99 -8.69 -1.87
C ALA A 32 2.62 -8.73 -0.47
N ASP A 33 3.29 -9.82 -0.13
CA ASP A 33 3.95 -9.93 1.17
C ASP A 33 5.38 -9.37 1.09
N MET A 34 5.65 -8.29 1.84
CA MET A 34 6.95 -7.61 1.90
C MET A 34 8.06 -8.44 2.55
N SER A 35 7.75 -9.61 3.10
CA SER A 35 8.76 -10.56 3.60
C SER A 35 9.29 -11.45 2.49
N THR A 36 8.64 -11.46 1.32
CA THR A 36 9.11 -12.18 0.14
C THR A 36 10.20 -11.40 -0.60
N PRO A 37 11.21 -12.11 -1.16
CA PRO A 37 12.27 -11.46 -1.94
C PRO A 37 11.73 -10.77 -3.20
N GLU A 38 10.64 -11.28 -3.78
CA GLU A 38 10.00 -10.71 -4.97
C GLU A 38 9.44 -9.31 -4.69
N ALA A 39 8.66 -9.17 -3.62
CA ALA A 39 8.10 -7.87 -3.22
C ALA A 39 9.19 -6.86 -2.85
N LEU A 40 10.22 -7.29 -2.12
CA LEU A 40 11.35 -6.43 -1.77
C LEU A 40 12.14 -5.98 -3.00
N THR A 41 12.30 -6.86 -3.99
CA THR A 41 12.98 -6.53 -5.24
C THR A 41 12.21 -5.46 -6.01
N GLU A 42 10.89 -5.64 -6.16
CA GLU A 42 10.04 -4.67 -6.85
C GLU A 42 10.07 -3.30 -6.15
N LEU A 43 9.91 -3.27 -4.83
CA LEU A 43 9.96 -2.02 -4.06
C LEU A 43 11.31 -1.31 -4.25
N ARG A 44 12.42 -2.02 -4.09
CA ARG A 44 13.77 -1.43 -4.23
C ARG A 44 14.06 -0.98 -5.65
N PHE A 45 13.60 -1.72 -6.66
CA PHE A 45 13.77 -1.36 -8.06
C PHE A 45 13.03 -0.05 -8.39
N ASN A 46 11.87 0.17 -7.77
CA ASN A 46 11.09 1.41 -7.91
C ASN A 46 11.50 2.51 -6.91
N GLY A 47 12.67 2.39 -6.26
CA GLY A 47 13.20 3.41 -5.35
C GLY A 47 12.55 3.46 -3.97
N VAL A 48 11.76 2.45 -3.62
CA VAL A 48 11.07 2.34 -2.32
C VAL A 48 11.92 1.49 -1.37
N PHE A 49 12.64 2.16 -0.47
CA PHE A 49 13.53 1.52 0.50
C PHE A 49 12.93 1.37 1.90
N THR A 50 11.61 1.58 2.03
CA THR A 50 10.95 1.43 3.34
C THR A 50 10.96 -0.03 3.79
N VAL A 51 11.30 -0.23 5.06
CA VAL A 51 11.15 -1.51 5.77
C VAL A 51 9.84 -1.57 6.56
N THR A 52 9.02 -0.51 6.46
CA THR A 52 7.77 -0.38 7.21
C THR A 52 6.58 -0.57 6.28
N ALA A 53 5.73 -1.53 6.64
CA ALA A 53 4.43 -1.74 6.01
C ALA A 53 3.35 -0.82 6.64
N PRO A 54 2.25 -0.52 5.93
CA PRO A 54 1.95 -0.88 4.54
C PRO A 54 2.64 0.03 3.51
N VAL A 55 2.85 -0.50 2.31
CA VAL A 55 3.12 0.30 1.09
C VAL A 55 1.99 0.05 0.11
N LEU A 56 1.48 1.11 -0.51
CA LEU A 56 0.44 1.05 -1.52
C LEU A 56 1.05 1.44 -2.86
N GLN A 57 0.99 0.53 -3.82
CA GLN A 57 1.32 0.83 -5.20
C GLN A 57 0.04 1.12 -5.98
N ILE A 58 0.05 2.19 -6.76
CA ILE A 58 -0.99 2.54 -7.71
C ILE A 58 -0.31 2.81 -9.05
N ASN A 59 -0.47 1.88 -9.99
CA ASN A 59 0.27 1.84 -11.26
C ASN A 59 1.80 1.86 -11.03
N SER A 60 2.44 2.99 -11.31
CA SER A 60 3.88 3.22 -11.13
C SER A 60 4.19 4.10 -9.92
N GLU A 61 3.17 4.58 -9.19
CA GLU A 61 3.36 5.33 -7.94
C GLU A 61 3.36 4.41 -6.73
N PHE A 62 4.21 4.74 -5.77
CA PHE A 62 4.34 4.02 -4.51
C PHE A 62 4.17 4.99 -3.34
N LEU A 63 3.15 4.74 -2.54
CA LEU A 63 2.84 5.50 -1.33
C LEU A 63 3.28 4.67 -0.14
N THR A 64 4.05 5.27 0.75
CA THR A 64 4.50 4.62 1.98
C THR A 64 3.52 4.88 3.12
N TYR A 65 3.74 4.23 4.27
CA TYR A 65 2.89 4.41 5.43
C TYR A 65 2.67 5.88 5.83
N THR A 66 3.67 6.75 5.66
CA THR A 66 3.59 8.18 5.98
C THR A 66 2.70 8.97 5.02
N GLU A 67 2.64 8.53 3.77
CA GLU A 67 1.81 9.17 2.73
C GLU A 67 0.35 8.71 2.83
N ILE A 68 0.15 7.42 3.13
CA ILE A 68 -1.17 6.80 3.19
C ILE A 68 -1.88 7.12 4.51
N PHE A 69 -1.16 7.21 5.62
CA PHE A 69 -1.75 7.42 6.94
C PHE A 69 -1.47 8.82 7.46
N ARG A 70 -2.52 9.48 7.92
CA ARG A 70 -2.43 10.73 8.69
C ARG A 70 -2.68 10.38 10.17
N GLY A 71 -1.60 10.07 10.88
CA GLY A 71 -1.68 9.55 12.25
C GLY A 71 -2.12 8.09 12.29
N GLU A 72 -3.32 7.83 12.82
CA GLU A 72 -3.87 6.47 12.96
C GLU A 72 -4.89 6.08 11.87
N GLU A 73 -5.29 7.05 11.04
CA GLU A 73 -6.33 6.91 10.02
C GLU A 73 -5.74 6.98 8.61
N VAL A 74 -6.41 6.31 7.67
CA VAL A 74 -6.09 6.37 6.24
C VAL A 74 -6.47 7.76 5.73
N ASN A 75 -5.61 8.38 4.93
CA ASN A 75 -5.85 9.68 4.33
C ASN A 75 -6.62 9.54 3.00
N PRO A 76 -7.96 9.71 2.98
CA PRO A 76 -8.75 9.52 1.77
C PRO A 76 -8.45 10.59 0.72
N GLU A 77 -8.02 11.79 1.10
CA GLU A 77 -7.77 12.90 0.18
C GLU A 77 -6.58 12.58 -0.73
N LYS A 78 -5.50 12.02 -0.14
CA LYS A 78 -4.32 11.59 -0.90
C LYS A 78 -4.65 10.44 -1.85
N LEU A 79 -5.50 9.49 -1.42
CA LEU A 79 -5.87 8.34 -2.23
C LEU A 79 -6.85 8.69 -3.35
N ARG A 80 -7.80 9.61 -3.10
CA ARG A 80 -8.78 10.07 -4.11
C ARG A 80 -8.16 10.81 -5.29
N GLY A 81 -6.97 11.39 -5.13
CA GLY A 81 -6.26 12.02 -6.24
C GLY A 81 -5.62 11.03 -7.21
N ILE A 82 -5.53 9.75 -6.82
CA ILE A 82 -4.69 8.74 -7.49
C ILE A 82 -5.52 7.49 -7.89
N LEU A 83 -6.65 7.23 -7.21
CA LEU A 83 -7.66 6.21 -7.51
C LEU A 83 -8.70 6.72 -8.53
#